data_AF-T0QU42-F1
#
_entry.id   AF-T0QU42-F1
#
_cell.length_a   1.000
_cell.length_b   1.000
_cell.length_c   1.000
_cell.angle_alpha   90.00
_cell.angle_beta   90.00
_cell.angle_gamma   90.00
#
_symmetry.space_group_name_H-M   'P 1'
#
loop_
_entity.id
_entity.type
_entity.pdbx_description
1 polymer ?
#
loop_
_entity_poly.entity_id
_entity_poly.type
_entity_poly.pdbx_seq_one_letter_code
_entity_poly.pdbx_strand_id
1 'polypeptide(L)'
;MVVKRARRRNPETRCAFKLDALKREIYDLQCTIERLQRRPRGSLLAWEDVAKALQDDMLRLVSENRRLQRTQRAYARFYHVVHACAQLSIDRVPSVAEETWRHTQLLSSDPTSRALGCAWILKQVYYNTRRAMSAFAFPESMESVVDVHVTVHDNRLQIHVATQQVVAHSLRDVADAYWTAEQSFARRFVGQDDSDDERIELLSDSMQYMHEALAYRDSSVCYNVLSGRFDDAATSTFVLRTVLHDELHPAAPAAWVVDTKQWTVVDALSPHMTRCRTYYVIQHPMIGQEQTPVPLTVFGRAFGLDDHDPCVLARAVQERSAANHRRQRMSFQTYFEGVLQRQKVAATSQGGRAPGHTTLC
;
A
#
# COMPACT_ATOMS: atom_id res chain seq x y z
N MET A 1 103.13 76.43 6.02
CA MET A 1 101.68 76.51 5.77
C MET A 1 101.29 75.45 4.75
N VAL A 2 100.77 74.29 5.15
CA VAL A 2 100.05 73.35 4.25
C VAL A 2 98.95 72.65 5.06
N VAL A 3 97.73 72.79 4.55
CA VAL A 3 96.45 72.42 5.17
C VAL A 3 96.16 70.93 4.94
N LYS A 4 95.88 70.17 6.00
CA LYS A 4 95.30 68.82 5.91
C LYS A 4 93.77 68.92 5.88
N ARG A 5 93.16 68.73 4.70
CA ARG A 5 91.70 68.57 4.56
C ARG A 5 91.31 67.13 4.92
N ALA A 6 90.43 66.98 5.90
CA ALA A 6 89.78 65.72 6.25
C ALA A 6 88.81 65.29 5.13
N ARG A 7 89.01 64.08 4.59
CA ARG A 7 88.08 63.43 3.65
C ARG A 7 86.80 63.03 4.39
N ARG A 8 85.68 63.68 4.07
CA ARG A 8 84.33 63.20 4.41
C ARG A 8 84.08 61.88 3.67
N ARG A 9 83.82 60.79 4.39
CA ARG A 9 83.39 59.49 3.83
C ARG A 9 81.97 59.64 3.26
N ASN A 10 81.79 59.32 1.99
CA ASN A 10 80.56 59.53 1.23
C ASN A 10 79.46 58.51 1.66
N PRO A 11 78.29 58.93 2.16
CA PRO A 11 77.21 58.04 2.63
C PRO A 11 76.53 57.24 1.50
N GLU A 12 76.69 57.67 0.25
CA GLU A 12 76.05 57.10 -0.93
C GLU A 12 76.52 55.67 -1.25
N THR A 13 77.82 55.38 -1.05
CA THR A 13 78.39 54.04 -1.30
C THR A 13 77.94 53.00 -0.27
N ARG A 14 77.65 53.42 0.97
CA ARG A 14 77.05 52.55 1.99
C ARG A 14 75.59 52.23 1.66
N CYS A 15 74.85 53.18 1.10
CA CYS A 15 73.48 52.98 0.67
C CYS A 15 73.41 52.02 -0.52
N ALA A 16 74.29 52.20 -1.51
CA ALA A 16 74.40 51.31 -2.65
C ALA A 16 74.74 49.86 -2.26
N PHE A 17 75.66 49.66 -1.30
CA PHE A 17 76.01 48.32 -0.81
C PHE A 17 74.84 47.64 -0.08
N LYS A 18 74.07 48.39 0.72
CA LYS A 18 72.86 47.88 1.38
C LYS A 18 71.77 47.51 0.40
N LEU A 19 71.57 48.34 -0.64
CA LEU A 19 70.63 48.05 -1.72
C LEU A 19 71.01 46.77 -2.48
N ASP A 20 72.30 46.57 -2.74
CA ASP A 20 72.79 45.39 -3.44
C ASP A 20 72.69 44.12 -2.57
N ALA A 21 72.92 44.25 -1.26
CA ALA A 21 72.70 43.17 -0.29
C ALA A 21 71.22 42.77 -0.20
N LEU A 22 70.31 43.75 -0.11
CA LEU A 22 68.86 43.49 -0.08
C LEU A 22 68.36 42.88 -1.39
N LYS A 23 68.91 43.28 -2.54
CA LYS A 23 68.57 42.66 -3.83
C LYS A 23 68.99 41.20 -3.90
N ARG A 24 70.16 40.85 -3.34
CA ARG A 24 70.60 39.45 -3.23
C ARG A 24 69.71 38.66 -2.28
N GLU A 25 69.34 39.24 -1.14
CA GLU A 25 68.44 38.60 -0.19
C GLU A 25 67.03 38.38 -0.78
N ILE A 26 66.50 39.36 -1.51
CA ILE A 26 65.24 39.21 -2.26
C ILE A 26 65.36 38.10 -3.30
N TYR A 27 66.47 38.04 -4.04
CA TYR A 27 66.72 37.00 -5.02
C TYR A 27 66.81 35.61 -4.38
N ASP A 28 67.53 35.46 -3.26
CA ASP A 28 67.67 34.20 -2.52
C ASP A 28 66.32 33.74 -1.93
N LEU A 29 65.52 34.68 -1.42
CA LEU A 29 64.17 34.41 -0.95
C LEU A 29 63.23 34.02 -2.10
N GLN A 30 63.32 34.68 -3.25
CA GLN A 30 62.57 34.33 -4.46
C GLN A 30 62.95 32.92 -4.96
N CYS A 31 64.24 32.60 -5.03
CA CYS A 31 64.70 31.25 -5.34
C CYS A 31 64.23 30.21 -4.31
N THR A 32 64.17 30.57 -3.03
CA THR A 32 63.65 29.70 -1.97
C THR A 32 62.15 29.45 -2.12
N ILE A 33 61.37 30.48 -2.44
CA ILE A 33 59.93 30.39 -2.72
C ILE A 33 59.69 29.53 -3.97
N GLU A 34 60.41 29.79 -5.06
CA GLU A 34 60.32 28.97 -6.27
C GLU A 34 60.69 27.51 -6.00
N ARG A 35 61.72 27.25 -5.19
CA ARG A 35 62.10 25.89 -4.80
C ARG A 35 61.04 25.20 -3.94
N LEU A 36 60.38 25.93 -3.04
CA LEU A 36 59.28 25.41 -2.21
C LEU A 36 57.99 25.19 -3.03
N GLN A 37 57.75 26.02 -4.05
CA GLN A 37 56.63 25.88 -4.99
C GLN A 37 56.88 24.78 -6.04
N ARG A 38 58.14 24.57 -6.45
CA ARG A 38 58.57 23.52 -7.40
C ARG A 38 58.80 22.16 -6.75
N ARG A 39 58.80 22.05 -5.41
CA ARG A 39 58.68 20.73 -4.78
C ARG A 39 57.41 20.11 -5.34
N PRO A 40 57.46 18.90 -5.90
CA PRO A 40 56.25 18.25 -6.35
C PRO A 40 55.33 18.22 -5.13
N ARG A 41 54.07 18.66 -5.29
CA ARG A 41 52.98 18.32 -4.37
C ARG A 41 52.74 16.81 -4.46
N GLY A 42 53.79 16.02 -4.24
CA GLY A 42 53.80 14.58 -4.31
C GLY A 42 53.07 14.07 -3.08
N SER A 43 51.89 13.51 -3.32
CA SER A 43 51.10 12.68 -2.40
C SER A 43 50.45 13.32 -1.16
N LEU A 44 50.67 14.59 -0.86
CA LEU A 44 49.98 15.23 0.27
C LEU A 44 48.71 15.91 -0.24
N LEU A 45 47.57 15.22 -0.10
CA LEU A 45 46.24 15.81 -0.16
C LEU A 45 46.25 17.15 0.60
N ALA A 46 45.61 18.19 0.05
CA ALA A 46 45.52 19.45 0.76
C ALA A 46 44.84 19.19 2.12
N TRP A 47 45.37 19.75 3.20
CA TRP A 47 44.78 19.57 4.53
C TRP A 47 43.31 19.99 4.59
N GLU A 48 42.90 20.90 3.72
CA GLU A 48 41.50 21.26 3.50
C GLU A 48 40.66 20.09 2.98
N ASP A 49 41.16 19.36 1.97
CA ASP A 49 40.49 18.16 1.43
C ASP A 49 40.45 17.03 2.46
N VAL A 50 41.52 16.86 3.25
CA VAL A 50 41.57 15.87 4.34
C VAL A 50 40.57 16.23 5.44
N ALA A 51 40.52 17.51 5.85
CA ALA A 51 39.57 17.97 6.86
C ALA A 51 38.12 17.82 6.39
N LYS A 52 37.85 18.12 5.11
CA LYS A 52 36.53 17.95 4.51
C LYS A 52 36.11 16.48 4.42
N ALA A 53 37.01 15.59 3.97
CA ALA A 53 36.76 14.16 3.94
C ALA A 53 36.47 13.61 5.36
N LEU A 54 37.23 14.03 6.37
CA LEU A 54 36.99 13.66 7.77
C LEU A 54 35.66 14.19 8.31
N GLN A 55 35.28 15.42 7.93
CA GLN A 55 34.00 16.00 8.30
C GLN A 55 32.83 15.20 7.67
N ASP A 56 32.93 14.89 6.38
CA ASP A 56 31.93 14.11 5.65
C ASP A 56 31.79 12.69 6.24
N ASP A 57 32.92 12.03 6.54
CA ASP A 57 32.92 10.73 7.21
C ASP A 57 32.34 10.80 8.63
N MET A 58 32.65 11.83 9.40
CA MET A 58 32.07 12.03 10.73
C MET A 58 30.54 12.19 10.64
N LEU A 59 30.04 12.99 9.70
CA LEU A 59 28.59 13.16 9.50
C LEU A 59 27.92 11.84 9.10
N ARG A 60 28.57 11.06 8.21
CA ARG A 60 28.10 9.73 7.81
C ARG A 60 28.05 8.77 9.01
N LEU A 61 29.12 8.70 9.80
CA LEU A 61 29.21 7.84 10.99
C LEU A 61 28.18 8.23 12.06
N VAL A 62 27.95 9.53 12.28
CA VAL A 62 26.93 10.01 13.23
C VAL A 62 25.53 9.64 12.76
N SER A 63 25.24 9.81 11.47
CA SER A 63 23.96 9.42 10.87
C SER A 63 23.73 7.90 11.01
N GLU A 64 24.75 7.11 10.69
CA GLU A 64 24.71 5.65 10.80
C GLU A 64 24.55 5.18 12.24
N ASN A 65 25.30 5.76 13.19
CA ASN A 65 25.16 5.45 14.60
C ASN A 65 23.75 5.75 15.11
N ARG A 66 23.18 6.91 14.75
CA ARG A 66 21.78 7.24 15.08
C ARG A 66 20.79 6.23 14.51
N ARG A 67 20.99 5.79 13.26
CA ARG A 67 20.16 4.75 12.61
C ARG A 67 20.27 3.42 13.34
N LEU A 68 21.49 2.99 13.68
CA LEU A 68 21.75 1.74 14.40
C LEU A 68 21.15 1.76 15.80
N GLN A 69 21.30 2.87 16.55
CA GLN A 69 20.69 3.01 17.87
C GLN A 69 19.16 2.92 17.82
N ARG A 70 18.52 3.55 16.82
CA ARG A 70 17.06 3.41 16.62
C ARG A 70 16.66 1.97 16.35
N THR A 71 17.43 1.29 15.50
CA THR A 71 17.21 -0.11 15.13
C THR A 71 17.38 -1.03 16.34
N GLN A 72 18.43 -0.86 17.14
CA GLN A 72 18.68 -1.62 18.36
C GLN A 72 17.53 -1.43 19.36
N ARG A 73 17.06 -0.20 19.57
CA ARG A 73 15.91 0.07 20.46
C ARG A 73 14.63 -0.60 19.96
N ALA A 74 14.40 -0.61 18.65
CA ALA A 74 13.26 -1.31 18.05
C ALA A 74 13.33 -2.82 18.28
N TYR A 75 14.50 -3.43 18.04
CA TYR A 75 14.70 -4.87 18.31
C TYR A 75 14.60 -5.24 19.79
N ALA A 76 15.10 -4.39 20.69
CA ALA A 76 14.96 -4.62 22.12
C ALA A 76 13.48 -4.64 22.56
N ARG A 77 12.66 -3.73 22.04
CA ARG A 77 11.20 -3.74 22.27
C ARG A 77 10.55 -4.99 21.69
N PHE A 78 10.90 -5.33 20.45
CA PHE A 78 10.38 -6.54 19.79
C PHE A 78 10.72 -7.81 20.57
N TYR A 79 11.96 -7.95 21.03
CA TYR A 79 12.40 -9.07 21.85
C TYR A 79 11.58 -9.18 23.13
N HIS A 80 11.32 -8.06 23.82
CA HIS A 80 10.52 -8.07 25.03
C HIS A 80 9.09 -8.56 24.79
N VAL A 81 8.45 -8.11 23.70
CA VAL A 81 7.12 -8.56 23.30
C VAL A 81 7.12 -10.04 22.95
N VAL A 82 8.05 -10.50 22.10
CA VAL A 82 8.13 -11.91 21.70
C VAL A 82 8.42 -12.80 22.89
N HIS A 83 9.31 -12.39 23.79
CA HIS A 83 9.63 -13.11 25.01
C HIS A 83 8.41 -13.20 25.94
N ALA A 84 7.68 -12.10 26.13
CA ALA A 84 6.42 -12.12 26.90
C ALA A 84 5.39 -13.04 26.25
N CYS A 85 5.24 -13.00 24.92
CA CYS A 85 4.35 -13.91 24.18
C CYS A 85 4.78 -15.38 24.30
N ALA A 86 6.09 -15.68 24.30
CA ALA A 86 6.60 -17.03 24.47
C ALA A 86 6.38 -17.58 25.89
N GLN A 87 6.23 -16.71 26.88
CA GLN A 87 5.87 -17.09 28.25
C GLN A 87 4.37 -17.32 28.44
N LEU A 88 3.52 -16.91 27.50
CA LEU A 88 2.10 -17.24 27.53
C LEU A 88 1.93 -18.73 27.27
N SER A 89 1.24 -19.43 28.18
CA SER A 89 0.79 -20.79 27.91
C SER A 89 -0.33 -20.73 26.88
N ILE A 90 -0.06 -21.24 25.67
CA ILE A 90 -1.06 -21.36 24.61
C ILE A 90 -1.75 -22.71 24.81
N ASP A 91 -2.87 -22.68 25.53
CA ASP A 91 -3.64 -23.89 25.86
C ASP A 91 -4.18 -24.60 24.60
N ARG A 92 -4.41 -23.84 23.53
CA ARG A 92 -4.89 -24.35 22.25
C ARG A 92 -4.31 -23.54 21.11
N VAL A 93 -3.68 -24.22 20.16
CA VAL A 93 -3.31 -23.62 18.88
C VAL A 93 -4.55 -23.63 17.98
N PRO A 94 -5.01 -22.48 17.47
CA PRO A 94 -6.12 -22.43 16.52
C PRO A 94 -5.81 -23.29 15.29
N SER A 95 -6.84 -23.94 14.74
CA SER A 95 -6.68 -24.66 13.48
C SER A 95 -6.33 -23.68 12.36
N VAL A 96 -5.61 -24.15 11.33
CA VAL A 96 -5.35 -23.35 10.10
C VAL A 96 -6.66 -22.90 9.44
N ALA A 97 -7.76 -23.62 9.70
CA ALA A 97 -9.09 -23.29 9.21
C ALA A 97 -9.88 -22.33 10.11
N GLU A 98 -9.40 -22.08 11.32
CA GLU A 98 -10.12 -21.33 12.34
C GLU A 98 -9.90 -19.83 12.17
N GLU A 99 -11.00 -19.08 12.15
CA GLU A 99 -10.94 -17.63 12.13
C GLU A 99 -10.54 -17.09 13.49
N THR A 100 -9.61 -16.14 13.50
CA THR A 100 -9.12 -15.49 14.71
C THR A 100 -9.02 -13.99 14.48
N TRP A 101 -8.80 -13.24 15.56
CA TRP A 101 -8.57 -11.80 15.54
C TRP A 101 -7.52 -11.36 14.52
N ARG A 102 -6.53 -12.23 14.21
CA ARG A 102 -5.43 -11.97 13.27
C ARG A 102 -5.88 -11.73 11.82
N HIS A 103 -7.12 -12.10 11.48
CA HIS A 103 -7.64 -11.99 10.12
C HIS A 103 -8.52 -10.75 9.92
N THR A 104 -8.84 -10.02 10.99
CA THR A 104 -9.86 -8.96 10.96
C THR A 104 -9.56 -7.76 11.83
N GLN A 105 -8.53 -7.80 12.68
CA GLN A 105 -8.19 -6.71 13.61
C GLN A 105 -6.93 -5.97 13.16
N LEU A 106 -7.02 -4.63 13.15
CA LEU A 106 -5.90 -3.72 12.99
C LEU A 106 -5.68 -2.94 14.29
N LEU A 107 -4.46 -3.06 14.82
CA LEU A 107 -4.05 -2.39 16.05
C LEU A 107 -3.72 -0.91 15.78
N SER A 108 -3.94 -0.08 16.79
CA SER A 108 -3.47 1.30 16.83
C SER A 108 -1.96 1.27 17.05
N SER A 109 -1.21 1.25 15.95
CA SER A 109 0.25 1.17 15.93
C SER A 109 0.82 2.19 14.95
N ASP A 110 2.14 2.29 14.89
CA ASP A 110 2.79 3.18 13.91
C ASP A 110 2.37 2.81 12.46
N PRO A 111 2.41 3.77 11.52
CA PRO A 111 1.95 3.53 10.14
C PRO A 111 2.61 2.34 9.45
N THR A 112 3.88 2.02 9.78
CA THR A 112 4.60 0.90 9.19
C THR A 112 4.03 -0.43 9.68
N SER A 113 3.79 -0.54 10.98
CA SER A 113 3.16 -1.71 11.59
C SER A 113 1.73 -1.93 11.09
N ARG A 114 0.96 -0.85 10.92
CA ARG A 114 -0.39 -0.92 10.31
C ARG A 114 -0.35 -1.42 8.87
N ALA A 115 0.53 -0.86 8.04
CA ALA A 115 0.71 -1.32 6.65
C ALA A 115 1.11 -2.80 6.59
N LEU A 116 1.97 -3.25 7.50
CA LEU A 116 2.33 -4.66 7.63
C LEU A 116 1.13 -5.53 8.05
N GLY A 117 0.29 -5.06 8.98
CA GLY A 117 -0.94 -5.73 9.39
C GLY A 117 -1.92 -5.89 8.24
N CYS A 118 -2.16 -4.83 7.47
CA CYS A 118 -2.99 -4.87 6.26
C CYS A 118 -2.46 -5.88 5.24
N ALA A 119 -1.15 -5.82 4.94
CA ALA A 119 -0.50 -6.75 4.02
C ALA A 119 -0.56 -8.21 4.52
N TRP A 120 -0.44 -8.43 5.83
CA TRP A 120 -0.58 -9.75 6.44
C TRP A 120 -1.98 -10.32 6.25
N ILE A 121 -3.02 -9.55 6.57
CA ILE A 121 -4.42 -9.95 6.38
C ILE A 121 -4.68 -10.33 4.92
N LEU A 122 -4.27 -9.48 3.97
CA LEU A 122 -4.45 -9.75 2.54
C LEU A 122 -3.70 -11.00 2.07
N LYS A 123 -2.45 -11.20 2.52
CA LYS A 123 -1.68 -12.40 2.20
C LYS A 123 -2.34 -13.68 2.72
N GLN A 124 -2.91 -13.65 3.92
CA GLN A 124 -3.65 -14.80 4.46
C GLN A 124 -4.84 -15.15 3.57
N VAL A 125 -5.59 -14.16 3.09
CA VAL A 125 -6.72 -14.39 2.17
C VAL A 125 -6.21 -14.91 0.82
N TYR A 126 -5.14 -14.32 0.27
CA TYR A 126 -4.53 -14.75 -0.99
C TYR A 126 -4.03 -16.19 -0.95
N TYR A 127 -3.26 -16.59 0.06
CA TYR A 127 -2.77 -17.97 0.16
C TYR A 127 -3.88 -18.99 0.42
N ASN A 128 -5.03 -18.57 0.95
CA ASN A 128 -6.22 -19.41 1.09
C ASN A 128 -7.10 -19.50 -0.17
N THR A 129 -6.76 -18.79 -1.26
CA THR A 129 -7.59 -18.72 -2.48
C THR A 129 -7.97 -20.10 -3.01
N ARG A 130 -7.01 -21.02 -3.16
CA ARG A 130 -7.29 -22.35 -3.73
C ARG A 130 -8.33 -23.13 -2.92
N ARG A 131 -8.21 -23.09 -1.59
CA ARG A 131 -9.16 -23.75 -0.68
C ARG A 131 -10.53 -23.09 -0.73
N ALA A 132 -10.58 -21.75 -0.71
CA ALA A 132 -11.84 -21.02 -0.78
C ALA A 132 -12.57 -21.28 -2.11
N MET A 133 -11.86 -21.20 -3.24
CA MET A 133 -12.43 -21.45 -4.57
C MET A 133 -12.90 -22.90 -4.74
N SER A 134 -12.31 -23.87 -4.04
CA SER A 134 -12.77 -25.27 -4.06
C SER A 134 -14.09 -25.53 -3.31
N ALA A 135 -14.58 -24.56 -2.54
CA ALA A 135 -15.89 -24.67 -1.88
C ALA A 135 -17.05 -24.65 -2.89
N PHE A 136 -16.79 -24.21 -4.13
CA PHE A 136 -17.76 -24.16 -5.21
C PHE A 136 -17.24 -24.91 -6.45
N ALA A 137 -18.10 -25.71 -7.07
CA ALA A 137 -17.81 -26.39 -8.32
C ALA A 137 -18.13 -25.45 -9.49
N PHE A 138 -17.14 -24.67 -9.92
CA PHE A 138 -17.29 -23.83 -11.11
C PHE A 138 -17.48 -24.69 -12.36
N PRO A 139 -18.40 -24.32 -13.27
CA PRO A 139 -18.60 -25.06 -14.50
C PRO A 139 -17.35 -25.02 -15.39
N GLU A 140 -17.12 -26.09 -16.12
CA GLU A 140 -16.06 -26.16 -17.13
C GLU A 140 -16.46 -25.46 -18.44
N SER A 141 -17.75 -25.20 -18.64
CA SER A 141 -18.25 -24.43 -19.78
C SER A 141 -17.74 -22.98 -19.73
N MET A 142 -17.76 -22.31 -20.88
CA MET A 142 -17.44 -20.88 -21.00
C MET A 142 -18.63 -19.96 -20.67
N GLU A 143 -19.73 -20.52 -20.17
CA GLU A 143 -20.94 -19.79 -19.88
C GLU A 143 -20.77 -18.89 -18.65
N SER A 144 -21.49 -17.77 -18.67
CA SER A 144 -21.60 -16.90 -17.50
C SER A 144 -22.51 -17.55 -16.46
N VAL A 145 -22.06 -17.58 -15.21
CA VAL A 145 -22.81 -18.14 -14.09
C VAL A 145 -22.82 -17.15 -12.94
N VAL A 146 -23.98 -17.06 -12.28
CA VAL A 146 -24.17 -16.37 -11.01
C VAL A 146 -24.95 -17.32 -10.10
N ASP A 147 -24.23 -18.01 -9.22
CA ASP A 147 -24.84 -18.82 -8.18
C ASP A 147 -24.80 -18.10 -6.84
N VAL A 148 -25.92 -18.13 -6.15
CA VAL A 148 -26.14 -17.45 -4.88
C VAL A 148 -26.86 -18.40 -3.95
N HIS A 149 -26.15 -18.81 -2.91
CA HIS A 149 -26.67 -19.66 -1.85
C HIS A 149 -26.70 -18.86 -0.55
N VAL A 150 -27.89 -18.74 0.03
CA VAL A 150 -28.11 -18.04 1.29
C VAL A 150 -28.70 -19.03 2.25
N THR A 151 -28.17 -19.11 3.46
CA THR A 151 -28.68 -19.95 4.55
C THR A 151 -28.96 -19.10 5.76
N VAL A 152 -30.04 -19.41 6.46
CA VAL A 152 -30.34 -18.83 7.78
C VAL A 152 -30.38 -19.98 8.78
N HIS A 153 -29.42 -20.00 9.69
CA HIS A 153 -29.33 -20.99 10.77
C HIS A 153 -29.18 -20.24 12.09
N ASP A 154 -29.96 -20.62 13.11
CA ASP A 154 -29.97 -19.96 14.43
C ASP A 154 -30.10 -18.43 14.36
N ASN A 155 -31.00 -17.94 13.51
CA ASN A 155 -31.22 -16.52 13.21
C ASN A 155 -29.99 -15.77 12.67
N ARG A 156 -29.00 -16.50 12.15
CA ARG A 156 -27.80 -15.94 11.51
C ARG A 156 -27.79 -16.28 10.03
N LEU A 157 -27.55 -15.23 9.25
CA LEU A 157 -27.40 -15.30 7.81
C LEU A 157 -25.97 -15.72 7.45
N GLN A 158 -25.85 -16.59 6.46
CA GLN A 158 -24.60 -16.84 5.76
C GLN A 158 -24.89 -16.85 4.26
N ILE A 159 -24.12 -16.06 3.51
CA ILE A 159 -24.28 -15.89 2.08
C ILE A 159 -23.02 -16.38 1.40
N HIS A 160 -23.19 -17.24 0.41
CA HIS A 160 -22.16 -17.73 -0.49
C HIS A 160 -22.54 -17.34 -1.91
N VAL A 161 -21.61 -16.74 -2.63
CA VAL A 161 -21.83 -16.36 -4.02
C VAL A 161 -20.64 -16.76 -4.85
N ALA A 162 -20.93 -17.42 -5.96
CA ALA A 162 -19.95 -17.80 -6.95
C ALA A 162 -20.37 -17.24 -8.31
N THR A 163 -19.44 -16.61 -9.01
CA THR A 163 -19.67 -16.14 -10.37
C THR A 163 -18.57 -16.59 -11.31
N GLN A 164 -18.94 -16.83 -12.56
CA GLN A 164 -18.01 -17.05 -13.66
C GLN A 164 -18.42 -16.19 -14.83
N GLN A 165 -17.44 -15.64 -15.55
CA GLN A 165 -17.63 -15.06 -16.87
C GLN A 165 -16.36 -15.25 -17.70
N VAL A 166 -16.51 -15.36 -19.02
CA VAL A 166 -15.39 -15.40 -19.96
C VAL A 166 -15.51 -14.20 -20.88
N VAL A 167 -14.41 -13.46 -21.05
CA VAL A 167 -14.34 -12.25 -21.85
C VAL A 167 -13.27 -12.38 -22.92
N ALA A 168 -13.55 -11.87 -24.12
CA ALA A 168 -12.67 -11.94 -25.30
C ALA A 168 -11.57 -10.85 -25.28
N HIS A 169 -10.80 -10.80 -24.19
CA HIS A 169 -9.75 -9.82 -23.94
C HIS A 169 -8.53 -10.49 -23.32
N SER A 170 -7.36 -9.81 -23.41
CA SER A 170 -6.12 -10.30 -22.81
C SER A 170 -6.20 -10.26 -21.28
N LEU A 171 -5.43 -11.12 -20.61
CA LEU A 171 -5.38 -11.17 -19.14
C LEU A 171 -5.10 -9.80 -18.52
N ARG A 172 -4.15 -9.05 -19.11
CA ARG A 172 -3.76 -7.73 -18.62
C ARG A 172 -4.91 -6.73 -18.66
N ASP A 173 -5.57 -6.61 -19.82
CA ASP A 173 -6.69 -5.67 -19.98
C ASP A 173 -7.83 -5.99 -19.00
N VAL A 174 -8.10 -7.29 -18.84
CA VAL A 174 -9.16 -7.79 -17.96
C VAL A 174 -8.82 -7.53 -16.50
N ALA A 175 -7.59 -7.82 -16.07
CA ALA A 175 -7.15 -7.59 -14.71
C ALA A 175 -7.17 -6.09 -14.35
N ASP A 176 -6.72 -5.21 -15.24
CA ASP A 176 -6.70 -3.76 -15.03
C ASP A 176 -8.12 -3.18 -14.97
N ALA A 177 -9.00 -3.62 -15.86
CA ALA A 177 -10.41 -3.23 -15.84
C ALA A 177 -11.13 -3.76 -14.60
N TYR A 178 -10.84 -4.99 -14.18
CA TYR A 178 -11.47 -5.61 -13.02
C TYR A 178 -11.08 -4.88 -11.73
N TRP A 179 -9.80 -4.56 -11.59
CA TRP A 179 -9.29 -3.76 -10.46
C TRP A 179 -10.02 -2.41 -10.35
N THR A 180 -10.16 -1.71 -11.47
CA THR A 180 -10.87 -0.42 -11.52
C THR A 180 -12.36 -0.58 -11.21
N ALA A 181 -12.98 -1.65 -11.73
CA ALA A 181 -14.41 -1.91 -11.53
C ALA A 181 -14.74 -2.20 -10.07
N GLU A 182 -13.95 -3.03 -9.38
CA GLU A 182 -14.16 -3.36 -7.96
C GLU A 182 -14.06 -2.12 -7.06
N GLN A 183 -13.15 -1.19 -7.35
CA GLN A 183 -12.96 0.03 -6.54
C GLN A 183 -14.17 0.98 -6.56
N SER A 184 -14.95 0.97 -7.64
CA SER A 184 -15.98 1.96 -7.93
C SER A 184 -17.40 1.41 -7.95
N PHE A 185 -17.56 0.08 -8.01
CA PHE A 185 -18.87 -0.53 -8.20
C PHE A 185 -19.82 -0.38 -7.01
N ALA A 186 -19.33 -0.54 -5.77
CA ALA A 186 -20.19 -0.53 -4.57
C ALA A 186 -21.00 0.77 -4.48
N ARG A 187 -20.32 1.91 -4.60
CA ARG A 187 -20.91 3.26 -4.64
C ARG A 187 -21.95 3.42 -5.74
N ARG A 188 -21.58 3.05 -6.97
CA ARG A 188 -22.48 3.11 -8.12
C ARG A 188 -23.72 2.25 -7.94
N PHE A 189 -23.60 1.08 -7.31
CA PHE A 189 -24.71 0.17 -7.10
C PHE A 189 -25.68 0.68 -6.02
N VAL A 190 -25.16 1.29 -4.96
CA VAL A 190 -25.97 1.90 -3.89
C VAL A 190 -26.52 3.27 -4.31
N GLY A 191 -25.99 3.87 -5.38
CA GLY A 191 -26.41 5.17 -5.90
C GLY A 191 -25.81 6.35 -5.12
N GLN A 192 -24.67 6.14 -4.47
CA GLN A 192 -23.94 7.13 -3.67
C GLN A 192 -22.72 7.65 -4.45
N ASP A 193 -22.94 8.23 -5.63
CA ASP A 193 -21.83 8.73 -6.48
C ASP A 193 -21.15 10.01 -5.89
N ASP A 194 -21.72 10.67 -4.87
CA ASP A 194 -21.30 12.00 -4.35
C ASP A 194 -21.03 12.07 -2.82
N SER A 195 -20.78 10.96 -2.10
CA SER A 195 -20.55 11.05 -0.64
C SER A 195 -19.09 11.38 -0.26
N ASP A 196 -18.88 12.47 0.48
CA ASP A 196 -17.58 12.92 1.02
C ASP A 196 -16.98 12.02 2.12
N ASP A 197 -17.72 11.02 2.62
CA ASP A 197 -17.32 10.18 3.78
C ASP A 197 -16.36 9.02 3.43
N GLU A 198 -15.92 8.92 2.18
CA GLU A 198 -14.99 7.88 1.76
C GLU A 198 -13.54 8.28 1.97
N ARG A 199 -12.77 7.38 2.59
CA ARG A 199 -11.32 7.52 2.66
C ARG A 199 -10.63 6.27 2.11
N ILE A 200 -9.90 6.45 1.01
CA ILE A 200 -9.02 5.42 0.46
C ILE A 200 -7.58 5.69 0.91
N GLU A 201 -6.99 4.74 1.61
CA GLU A 201 -5.59 4.69 1.97
C GLU A 201 -4.87 3.73 1.02
N LEU A 202 -4.04 4.29 0.13
CA LEU A 202 -3.18 3.50 -0.74
C LEU A 202 -1.99 2.96 0.07
N LEU A 203 -1.92 1.64 0.20
CA LEU A 203 -0.83 0.95 0.91
C LEU A 203 0.32 0.62 -0.05
N SER A 204 -0.02 0.30 -1.30
CA SER A 204 0.89 0.12 -2.43
C SER A 204 0.10 0.19 -3.75
N ASP A 205 0.78 0.07 -4.89
CA ASP A 205 0.14 0.02 -6.21
C ASP A 205 -0.86 -1.16 -6.37
N SER A 206 -0.74 -2.18 -5.52
CA SER A 206 -1.52 -3.42 -5.57
C SER A 206 -2.40 -3.64 -4.34
N MET A 207 -2.38 -2.73 -3.36
CA MET A 207 -3.12 -2.89 -2.10
C MET A 207 -3.69 -1.56 -1.62
N GLN A 208 -4.94 -1.60 -1.20
CA GLN A 208 -5.63 -0.43 -0.66
C GLN A 208 -6.48 -0.81 0.55
N TYR A 209 -6.68 0.18 1.41
CA TYR A 209 -7.62 0.12 2.51
C TYR A 209 -8.67 1.21 2.32
N MET A 210 -9.93 0.83 2.28
CA MET A 210 -11.05 1.73 2.04
C MET A 210 -11.94 1.77 3.27
N HIS A 211 -12.26 2.98 3.72
CA HIS A 211 -13.22 3.24 4.75
C HIS A 211 -14.51 3.74 4.11
N GLU A 212 -15.60 3.00 4.32
CA GLU A 212 -16.89 3.35 3.75
C GLU A 212 -17.98 3.15 4.81
N ALA A 213 -18.86 4.13 4.95
CA ALA A 213 -20.07 4.04 5.75
C ALA A 213 -21.29 4.04 4.81
N LEU A 214 -21.88 2.88 4.61
CA LEU A 214 -23.02 2.71 3.71
C LEU A 214 -24.32 2.98 4.47
N ALA A 215 -25.14 3.88 3.94
CA ALA A 215 -26.48 4.11 4.48
C ALA A 215 -27.41 2.97 4.05
N TYR A 216 -28.06 2.35 5.01
CA TYR A 216 -28.97 1.22 4.80
C TYR A 216 -30.31 1.48 5.49
N ARG A 217 -31.17 2.27 4.83
CA ARG A 217 -32.40 2.84 5.41
C ARG A 217 -32.12 3.54 6.75
N ASP A 218 -32.67 3.02 7.85
CA ASP A 218 -32.54 3.56 9.20
C ASP A 218 -31.26 3.07 9.92
N SER A 219 -30.40 2.33 9.23
CA SER A 219 -29.16 1.75 9.76
C SER A 219 -27.96 2.20 8.94
N SER A 220 -26.77 2.12 9.54
CA SER A 220 -25.50 2.38 8.86
C SER A 220 -24.64 1.11 8.91
N VAL A 221 -24.02 0.77 7.79
CA VAL A 221 -23.08 -0.34 7.69
C VAL A 221 -21.67 0.24 7.58
N CYS A 222 -20.81 -0.07 8.55
CA CYS A 222 -19.39 0.20 8.47
C CYS A 222 -18.73 -0.89 7.63
N TYR A 223 -18.19 -0.49 6.47
CA TYR A 223 -17.61 -1.36 5.48
C TYR A 223 -16.13 -0.98 5.26
N ASN A 224 -15.31 -1.25 6.28
CA ASN A 224 -13.86 -1.10 6.19
C ASN A 224 -13.26 -2.27 5.42
N VAL A 225 -12.71 -2.01 4.23
CA VAL A 225 -12.33 -3.04 3.27
C VAL A 225 -10.86 -2.95 2.88
N LEU A 226 -10.13 -4.03 3.09
CA LEU A 226 -8.83 -4.26 2.49
C LEU A 226 -9.01 -4.96 1.15
N SER A 227 -8.39 -4.43 0.10
CA SER A 227 -8.35 -5.06 -1.22
C SER A 227 -6.90 -5.20 -1.69
N GLY A 228 -6.60 -6.32 -2.34
CA GLY A 228 -5.26 -6.63 -2.86
C GLY A 228 -5.30 -7.33 -4.22
N ARG A 229 -4.33 -7.03 -5.07
CA ARG A 229 -4.07 -7.68 -6.37
C ARG A 229 -2.73 -8.41 -6.32
N PHE A 230 -2.72 -9.65 -6.80
CA PHE A 230 -1.55 -10.51 -6.86
C PHE A 230 -1.45 -11.10 -8.26
N ASP A 231 -0.47 -10.64 -9.03
CA ASP A 231 -0.25 -11.06 -10.39
C ASP A 231 0.79 -12.19 -10.48
N ASP A 232 0.53 -13.16 -11.34
CA ASP A 232 1.42 -14.23 -11.78
C ASP A 232 1.43 -14.27 -13.33
N ALA A 233 2.28 -15.11 -13.92
CA ALA A 233 2.48 -15.18 -15.37
C ALA A 233 1.20 -15.49 -16.18
N ALA A 234 0.30 -16.30 -15.62
CA ALA A 234 -0.92 -16.75 -16.31
C ALA A 234 -2.22 -16.35 -15.59
N THR A 235 -2.12 -15.75 -14.41
CA THR A 235 -3.28 -15.44 -13.56
C THR A 235 -3.10 -14.15 -12.78
N SER A 236 -4.18 -13.42 -12.56
CA SER A 236 -4.27 -12.32 -11.61
C SER A 236 -5.31 -12.67 -10.55
N THR A 237 -4.92 -12.61 -9.28
CA THR A 237 -5.83 -12.88 -8.15
C THR A 237 -6.12 -11.60 -7.40
N PHE A 238 -7.41 -11.29 -7.24
CA PHE A 238 -7.90 -10.21 -6.41
C PHE A 238 -8.49 -10.79 -5.14
N VAL A 239 -8.15 -10.19 -4.02
CA VAL A 239 -8.68 -10.58 -2.72
C VAL A 239 -9.23 -9.37 -2.01
N LEU A 240 -10.32 -9.59 -1.28
CA LEU A 240 -10.97 -8.57 -0.48
C LEU A 240 -11.33 -9.15 0.88
N ARG A 241 -11.12 -8.34 1.92
CA ARG A 241 -11.41 -8.68 3.31
C ARG A 241 -11.91 -7.47 4.08
N THR A 242 -13.00 -7.63 4.83
CA THR A 242 -13.39 -6.59 5.79
C THR A 242 -12.56 -6.64 7.06
N VAL A 243 -12.16 -5.46 7.54
CA VAL A 243 -11.55 -5.24 8.86
C VAL A 243 -12.69 -5.00 9.84
N LEU A 244 -12.90 -5.96 10.75
CA LEU A 244 -14.01 -5.90 11.71
C LEU A 244 -13.69 -4.98 12.90
N HIS A 245 -12.40 -4.86 13.24
CA HIS A 245 -11.93 -4.07 14.37
C HIS A 245 -10.73 -3.25 13.96
N ASP A 246 -10.91 -1.94 13.82
CA ASP A 246 -9.80 -1.00 13.62
C ASP A 246 -9.75 -0.04 14.82
N GLU A 247 -8.67 -0.12 15.59
CA GLU A 247 -8.51 0.72 16.78
C GLU A 247 -8.27 2.21 16.44
N LEU A 248 -7.78 2.51 15.24
CA LEU A 248 -7.58 3.89 14.79
C LEU A 248 -8.87 4.48 14.19
N HIS A 249 -9.71 3.62 13.59
CA HIS A 249 -10.97 3.99 12.95
C HIS A 249 -12.11 3.06 13.42
N PRO A 250 -12.50 3.15 14.70
CA PRO A 250 -13.51 2.27 15.25
C PRO A 250 -14.87 2.51 14.58
N ALA A 251 -15.59 1.43 14.33
CA ALA A 251 -16.98 1.50 13.88
C ALA A 251 -17.84 2.24 14.92
N ALA A 252 -18.82 3.02 14.45
CA ALA A 252 -19.76 3.67 15.35
C ALA A 252 -20.53 2.62 16.18
N PRO A 253 -20.91 2.92 17.44
CA PRO A 253 -21.50 1.92 18.35
C PRO A 253 -22.74 1.20 17.80
N ALA A 254 -23.57 1.89 17.02
CA ALA A 254 -24.78 1.34 16.42
C ALA A 254 -24.60 0.87 14.96
N ALA A 255 -23.41 1.09 14.37
CA ALA A 255 -23.15 0.67 13.00
C ALA A 255 -23.05 -0.86 12.92
N TRP A 256 -23.52 -1.40 11.80
CA TRP A 256 -23.39 -2.81 11.49
C TRP A 256 -22.03 -3.04 10.85
N VAL A 257 -21.33 -4.06 11.30
CA VAL A 257 -20.08 -4.52 10.71
C VAL A 257 -20.35 -5.90 10.11
N VAL A 258 -19.87 -6.09 8.88
CA VAL A 258 -20.13 -7.31 8.10
C VAL A 258 -18.82 -8.01 7.79
N ASP A 259 -18.74 -9.29 8.11
CA ASP A 259 -17.60 -10.13 7.75
C ASP A 259 -17.76 -10.62 6.31
N THR A 260 -16.96 -10.03 5.42
CA THR A 260 -16.91 -10.36 3.99
C THR A 260 -15.51 -10.82 3.62
N LYS A 261 -15.45 -11.93 2.87
CA LYS A 261 -14.25 -12.40 2.17
C LYS A 261 -14.59 -12.62 0.73
N GLN A 262 -13.73 -12.16 -0.16
CA GLN A 262 -13.88 -12.37 -1.58
C GLN A 262 -12.54 -12.75 -2.21
N TRP A 263 -12.62 -13.68 -3.15
CA TRP A 263 -11.54 -14.14 -4.00
C TRP A 263 -12.02 -14.03 -5.44
N THR A 264 -11.27 -13.34 -6.28
CA THR A 264 -11.47 -13.35 -7.73
C THR A 264 -10.19 -13.85 -8.38
N VAL A 265 -10.29 -14.94 -9.11
CA VAL A 265 -9.19 -15.46 -9.94
C VAL A 265 -9.51 -15.12 -11.39
N VAL A 266 -8.60 -14.41 -12.02
CA VAL A 266 -8.63 -14.08 -13.44
C VAL A 266 -7.52 -14.87 -14.12
N ASP A 267 -7.87 -15.76 -15.05
CA ASP A 267 -6.93 -16.67 -15.69
C ASP A 267 -7.03 -16.63 -17.22
N ALA A 268 -5.88 -16.66 -17.89
CA ALA A 268 -5.83 -16.66 -19.35
C ALA A 268 -6.23 -18.02 -19.91
N LEU A 269 -7.27 -18.06 -20.75
CA LEU A 269 -7.65 -19.24 -21.53
C LEU A 269 -6.91 -19.26 -22.89
N SER A 270 -6.63 -18.07 -23.43
CA SER A 270 -5.82 -17.84 -24.64
C SER A 270 -5.24 -16.41 -24.59
N PRO A 271 -4.39 -16.00 -25.55
CA PRO A 271 -3.87 -14.62 -25.61
C PRO A 271 -4.95 -13.52 -25.66
N HIS A 272 -6.16 -13.87 -26.08
CA HIS A 272 -7.28 -12.94 -26.26
C HIS A 272 -8.56 -13.41 -25.57
N MET A 273 -8.47 -14.36 -24.64
CA MET A 273 -9.63 -14.84 -23.91
C MET A 273 -9.25 -15.11 -22.47
N THR A 274 -10.01 -14.53 -21.55
CA THR A 274 -9.73 -14.56 -20.13
C THR A 274 -10.99 -14.95 -19.38
N ARG A 275 -10.84 -15.82 -18.39
CA ARG A 275 -11.91 -16.22 -17.49
C ARG A 275 -11.76 -15.47 -16.17
N CYS A 276 -12.88 -14.99 -15.65
CA CYS A 276 -12.97 -14.41 -14.31
C CYS A 276 -13.88 -15.30 -13.47
N ARG A 277 -13.37 -15.79 -12.34
CA ARG A 277 -14.14 -16.53 -11.33
C ARG A 277 -14.08 -15.79 -10.01
N THR A 278 -15.23 -15.45 -9.46
CA THR A 278 -15.32 -14.85 -8.14
C THR A 278 -16.04 -15.80 -7.19
N TYR A 279 -15.53 -15.91 -5.97
CA TYR A 279 -16.23 -16.50 -4.86
C TYR A 279 -16.17 -15.54 -3.68
N TYR A 280 -17.29 -15.30 -3.02
CA TYR A 280 -17.31 -14.56 -1.77
C TYR A 280 -18.28 -15.14 -0.78
N VAL A 281 -17.96 -14.88 0.49
CA VAL A 281 -18.77 -15.24 1.64
C VAL A 281 -19.05 -13.99 2.45
N ILE A 282 -20.30 -13.83 2.87
CA ILE A 282 -20.74 -12.77 3.78
C ILE A 282 -21.40 -13.43 4.98
N GLN A 283 -20.92 -13.12 6.18
CA GLN A 283 -21.52 -13.56 7.43
C GLN A 283 -22.58 -12.59 7.91
N HIS A 284 -23.36 -13.05 8.89
CA HIS A 284 -24.38 -12.26 9.55
C HIS A 284 -23.82 -10.94 10.11
N PRO A 285 -24.51 -9.80 9.90
CA PRO A 285 -24.06 -8.52 10.43
C PRO A 285 -24.04 -8.50 11.96
N MET A 286 -23.04 -7.79 12.50
CA MET A 286 -22.81 -7.62 13.92
C MET A 286 -22.88 -6.12 14.27
N ILE A 287 -23.31 -5.78 15.47
CA ILE A 287 -23.44 -4.39 15.96
C ILE A 287 -22.21 -4.02 16.77
N GLY A 288 -21.57 -2.91 16.40
CA GLY A 288 -20.52 -2.26 17.18
C GLY A 288 -19.29 -3.14 17.47
N GLN A 289 -18.47 -2.71 18.44
CA GLN A 289 -17.26 -3.44 18.86
C GLN A 289 -17.56 -4.66 19.73
N GLU A 290 -18.72 -4.69 20.39
CA GLU A 290 -19.15 -5.80 21.26
C GLU A 290 -19.51 -7.07 20.48
N GLN A 291 -19.53 -7.01 19.14
CA GLN A 291 -19.88 -8.13 18.27
C GLN A 291 -21.20 -8.79 18.67
N THR A 292 -22.23 -7.97 18.90
CA THR A 292 -23.58 -8.47 19.15
C THR A 292 -24.27 -8.74 17.81
N PRO A 293 -24.84 -9.93 17.54
CA PRO A 293 -25.51 -10.20 16.27
C PRO A 293 -26.70 -9.27 16.06
N VAL A 294 -26.86 -8.72 14.86
CA VAL A 294 -28.06 -7.94 14.52
C VAL A 294 -29.28 -8.88 14.59
N PRO A 295 -30.36 -8.56 15.32
CA PRO A 295 -31.54 -9.42 15.33
C PRO A 295 -32.11 -9.58 13.92
N LEU A 296 -32.53 -10.80 13.54
CA LEU A 296 -33.05 -11.08 12.20
C LEU A 296 -34.27 -10.21 11.85
N THR A 297 -35.09 -9.84 12.84
CA THR A 297 -36.21 -8.90 12.71
C THR A 297 -35.77 -7.49 12.33
N VAL A 298 -34.68 -7.00 12.95
CA VAL A 298 -34.08 -5.70 12.64
C VAL A 298 -33.47 -5.73 11.24
N PHE A 299 -32.76 -6.81 10.91
CA PHE A 299 -32.21 -7.01 9.56
C PHE A 299 -33.33 -7.06 8.52
N GLY A 300 -34.38 -7.85 8.74
CA GLY A 300 -35.53 -7.97 7.84
C GLY A 300 -36.21 -6.64 7.56
N ARG A 301 -36.46 -5.81 8.59
CA ARG A 301 -37.04 -4.48 8.42
C ARG A 301 -36.21 -3.58 7.52
N ALA A 302 -34.88 -3.69 7.59
CA ALA A 302 -33.99 -2.95 6.71
C ALA A 302 -34.14 -3.36 5.22
N PHE A 303 -34.66 -4.55 4.96
CA PHE A 303 -35.09 -5.03 3.63
C PHE A 303 -36.58 -4.80 3.33
N GLY A 304 -37.31 -4.09 4.22
CA GLY A 304 -38.75 -3.88 4.12
C GLY A 304 -39.57 -5.13 4.39
N LEU A 305 -39.04 -6.06 5.20
CA LEU A 305 -39.73 -7.25 5.65
C LEU A 305 -40.17 -7.05 7.10
N ASP A 306 -41.46 -6.84 7.32
CA ASP A 306 -42.06 -6.73 8.64
C ASP A 306 -42.95 -7.97 8.86
N ASP A 307 -42.34 -9.07 9.30
CA ASP A 307 -43.06 -10.29 9.72
C ASP A 307 -42.66 -10.66 11.15
N HIS A 308 -43.64 -11.13 11.93
CA HIS A 308 -43.47 -11.52 13.31
C HIS A 308 -43.17 -13.01 13.47
N ASP A 309 -43.46 -13.84 12.46
CA ASP A 309 -43.09 -15.26 12.48
C ASP A 309 -41.61 -15.43 12.11
N PRO A 310 -40.75 -15.95 13.02
CA PRO A 310 -39.33 -16.13 12.76
C PRO A 310 -39.03 -17.02 11.54
N CYS A 311 -39.84 -18.05 11.30
CA CYS A 311 -39.61 -18.99 10.19
C CYS A 311 -39.94 -18.35 8.85
N VAL A 312 -41.05 -17.64 8.77
CA VAL A 312 -41.46 -16.92 7.55
C VAL A 312 -40.47 -15.79 7.27
N LEU A 313 -40.07 -15.04 8.29
CA LEU A 313 -39.08 -13.99 8.18
C LEU A 313 -37.74 -14.52 7.68
N ALA A 314 -37.23 -15.62 8.26
CA ALA A 314 -35.97 -16.23 7.84
C ALA A 314 -35.97 -16.61 6.36
N ARG A 315 -37.06 -17.25 5.89
CA ARG A 315 -37.23 -17.60 4.48
C ARG A 315 -37.31 -16.36 3.59
N ALA A 316 -38.08 -15.34 4.00
CA ALA A 316 -38.20 -14.10 3.24
C ALA A 316 -36.87 -13.35 3.14
N VAL A 317 -36.09 -13.30 4.22
CA VAL A 317 -34.72 -12.75 4.25
C VAL A 317 -33.83 -13.55 3.30
N GLN A 318 -33.85 -14.88 3.38
CA GLN A 318 -33.05 -15.74 2.51
C GLN A 318 -33.33 -15.48 1.03
N GLU A 319 -34.60 -15.49 0.62
CA GLU A 319 -35.03 -15.25 -0.76
C GLU A 319 -34.68 -13.83 -1.23
N ARG A 320 -34.92 -12.81 -0.38
CA ARG A 320 -34.63 -11.41 -0.69
C ARG A 320 -33.14 -11.14 -0.83
N SER A 321 -32.32 -11.65 0.10
CA SER A 321 -30.86 -11.54 0.04
C SER A 321 -30.32 -12.25 -1.20
N ALA A 322 -30.82 -13.45 -1.52
CA ALA A 322 -30.40 -14.17 -2.71
C ALA A 322 -30.71 -13.39 -4.00
N ALA A 323 -31.93 -12.85 -4.11
CA ALA A 323 -32.33 -12.02 -5.25
C ALA A 323 -31.49 -10.74 -5.36
N ASN A 324 -31.17 -10.10 -4.23
CA ASN A 324 -30.35 -8.89 -4.20
C ASN A 324 -28.92 -9.16 -4.69
N HIS A 325 -28.26 -10.21 -4.19
CA HIS A 325 -26.90 -10.56 -4.61
C HIS A 325 -26.85 -11.01 -6.08
N ARG A 326 -27.86 -11.73 -6.59
CA ARG A 326 -27.95 -12.05 -8.02
C ARG A 326 -28.00 -10.77 -8.86
N ARG A 327 -28.86 -9.83 -8.49
CA ARG A 327 -28.96 -8.53 -9.18
C ARG A 327 -27.64 -7.77 -9.13
N GLN A 328 -27.05 -7.67 -7.95
CA GLN A 328 -25.75 -7.00 -7.74
C GLN A 328 -24.66 -7.60 -8.64
N ARG A 329 -24.63 -8.92 -8.80
CA ARG A 329 -23.61 -9.58 -9.65
C ARG A 329 -23.86 -9.45 -11.14
N MET A 330 -25.09 -9.55 -11.59
CA MET A 330 -25.42 -9.22 -12.99
C MET A 330 -25.06 -7.76 -13.31
N SER A 331 -25.41 -6.81 -12.44
CA SER A 331 -25.08 -5.39 -12.61
C SER A 331 -23.57 -5.14 -12.66
N PHE A 332 -22.79 -5.87 -11.86
CA PHE A 332 -21.33 -5.76 -11.89
C PHE A 332 -20.73 -6.29 -13.17
N GLN A 333 -21.19 -7.43 -13.68
CA GLN A 333 -20.70 -7.99 -14.95
C GLN A 333 -20.85 -6.95 -16.08
N THR A 334 -22.04 -6.36 -16.21
CA THR A 334 -22.29 -5.28 -17.18
C THR A 334 -21.42 -4.05 -16.93
N TYR A 335 -21.24 -3.64 -15.68
CA TYR A 335 -20.40 -2.49 -15.34
C TYR A 335 -18.93 -2.71 -15.70
N PHE A 336 -18.41 -3.90 -15.36
CA PHE A 336 -17.06 -4.35 -15.65
C PHE A 336 -16.77 -4.34 -17.16
N GLU A 337 -17.67 -4.89 -17.98
CA GLU A 337 -17.56 -4.82 -19.44
C GLU A 337 -17.52 -3.37 -19.95
N GLY A 338 -18.32 -2.48 -19.35
CA GLY A 338 -18.29 -1.05 -19.65
C GLY A 338 -16.96 -0.39 -19.31
N VAL A 339 -16.34 -0.72 -18.17
CA VAL A 339 -15.00 -0.25 -17.78
C VAL A 339 -13.96 -0.72 -18.78
N LEU A 340 -13.99 -2.01 -19.13
CA LEU A 340 -13.08 -2.64 -20.07
C LEU A 340 -13.15 -1.97 -21.45
N GLN A 341 -14.35 -1.65 -21.93
CA GLN A 341 -14.53 -0.95 -23.21
C GLN A 341 -13.99 0.48 -23.17
N ARG A 342 -14.23 1.23 -22.08
CA ARG A 342 -13.72 2.60 -21.93
C ARG A 342 -12.19 2.65 -21.93
N GLN A 343 -11.54 1.74 -21.20
CA GLN A 343 -10.07 1.67 -21.14
C GLN A 343 -9.47 1.37 -22.52
N LYS A 344 -10.09 0.49 -23.33
CA LYS A 344 -9.65 0.24 -24.71
C LYS A 344 -9.76 1.47 -25.62
N VAL A 345 -10.85 2.22 -25.53
CA VAL A 345 -11.03 3.46 -26.30
C VAL A 345 -9.97 4.50 -25.91
N ALA A 346 -9.70 4.64 -24.61
CA ALA A 346 -8.64 5.52 -24.10
C ALA A 346 -7.24 5.12 -24.61
N ALA A 347 -6.91 3.83 -24.60
CA ALA A 347 -5.64 3.32 -25.12
C ALA A 347 -5.48 3.57 -26.64
N THR A 348 -6.56 3.39 -27.41
CA THR A 348 -6.55 3.59 -28.87
C THR A 348 -6.40 5.07 -29.24
N SER A 349 -7.03 5.97 -28.48
CA SER A 349 -6.94 7.42 -28.68
C SER A 349 -5.58 8.02 -28.27
N GLN A 350 -4.91 7.46 -27.26
CA GLN A 350 -3.55 7.87 -26.88
C GLN A 350 -2.47 7.33 -27.84
N GLY A 351 -2.69 6.16 -28.45
CA GLY A 351 -1.80 5.59 -29.47
C GLY A 351 -1.80 6.32 -30.83
N GLY A 352 -2.70 7.29 -31.04
CA GLY A 352 -2.82 8.08 -32.28
C GLY A 352 -2.05 9.40 -32.32
N ARG A 353 -1.42 9.83 -31.21
CA ARG A 353 -0.51 10.99 -31.21
C ARG A 353 0.92 10.51 -31.46
N ALA A 354 1.31 10.44 -32.73
CA ALA A 354 2.72 10.34 -33.10
C ALA A 354 3.52 11.49 -32.47
N PRO A 355 4.73 11.26 -31.95
CA PRO A 355 5.59 12.34 -31.50
C PRO A 355 5.97 13.18 -32.72
N GLY A 356 5.45 14.40 -32.78
CA GLY A 356 5.92 15.41 -33.72
C GLY A 356 7.42 15.61 -33.51
N HIS A 357 8.20 15.25 -34.53
CA HIS A 357 9.58 15.65 -34.65
C HIS A 357 9.66 17.18 -34.62
N THR A 358 10.01 17.75 -33.46
CA THR A 358 10.51 19.12 -33.39
C THR A 358 12.03 19.04 -33.48
N THR A 359 12.53 19.06 -34.71
CA THR A 359 13.93 19.35 -34.99
C THR A 359 14.12 20.86 -34.79
N LEU A 360 14.77 21.24 -33.70
CA LEU A 360 15.28 22.61 -33.50
C LEU A 360 16.67 22.71 -34.15
N CYS A 361 16.76 23.50 -35.21
CA CYS A 361 17.95 24.29 -35.54
C CYS A 361 17.75 25.70 -34.95
#